data_AF-A0A521L1Y9-F1
#
_entry.id   AF-A0A521L1Y9-F1
#
_cell.length_a   1.000
_cell.length_b   1.000
_cell.length_c   1.000
_cell.angle_alpha   90.00
_cell.angle_beta   90.00
_cell.angle_gamma   90.00
#
_symmetry.space_group_name_H-M   'P 1'
#
loop_
_entity.id
_entity.type
_entity.pdbx_description
1 polymer ?
#
loop_
_entity_poly.entity_id
_entity_poly.type
_entity_poly.pdbx_seq_one_letter_code
_entity_poly.pdbx_strand_id
1 'polypeptide(L)'
;PNKGGLLRLLNVDIGLILHGEQHFEYYAPVVVGDKVTCQEKVVDIYDKKGGALWFVVQEMEMKDQTGKLVAKGRGVTVVRNPDAAKK
;
A
#
# COMPACT_ATOMS: atom_id res chain seq x y z
N PRO A 1 -14.92 -8.04 -2.99
CA PRO A 1 -13.48 -7.66 -3.01
C PRO A 1 -12.60 -8.85 -3.43
N ASN A 2 -11.87 -8.70 -4.53
CA ASN A 2 -11.00 -9.76 -5.03
C ASN A 2 -9.84 -9.97 -4.05
N LYS A 3 -9.66 -11.21 -3.58
CA LYS A 3 -8.61 -11.57 -2.61
C LYS A 3 -7.22 -11.30 -3.22
N GLY A 4 -6.39 -10.50 -2.54
CA GLY A 4 -4.97 -10.30 -2.89
C GLY A 4 -4.46 -8.86 -2.91
N GLY A 5 -5.33 -7.83 -2.94
CA GLY A 5 -4.94 -6.42 -2.82
C GLY A 5 -3.80 -5.99 -3.75
N LEU A 6 -2.87 -5.19 -3.23
CA LEU A 6 -1.69 -4.72 -3.96
C LEU A 6 -0.80 -5.85 -4.50
N LEU A 7 -0.53 -6.89 -3.70
CA LEU A 7 0.37 -7.97 -4.10
C LEU A 7 -0.09 -8.63 -5.41
N ARG A 8 -1.41 -8.83 -5.54
CA ARG A 8 -2.01 -9.32 -6.78
C ARG A 8 -1.91 -8.31 -7.93
N LEU A 9 -2.06 -7.01 -7.65
CA LEU A 9 -1.94 -5.96 -8.66
C LEU A 9 -0.51 -5.89 -9.22
N LEU A 10 0.50 -6.05 -8.37
CA LEU A 10 1.90 -6.02 -8.75
C LEU A 10 2.31 -7.29 -9.53
N ASN A 11 1.71 -8.43 -9.21
CA ASN A 11 1.95 -9.70 -9.91
C ASN A 11 3.45 -10.06 -10.03
N VAL A 12 4.18 -9.89 -8.93
CA VAL A 12 5.60 -10.27 -8.79
C VAL A 12 5.73 -11.31 -7.66
N ASP A 13 6.86 -12.02 -7.64
CA ASP A 13 7.21 -12.89 -6.51
C ASP A 13 7.24 -12.06 -5.22
N ILE A 14 6.50 -12.51 -4.19
CA ILE A 14 6.44 -11.85 -2.89
C ILE A 14 7.82 -11.78 -2.21
N GLY A 15 8.73 -12.71 -2.52
CA GLY A 15 10.12 -12.68 -2.04
C GLY A 15 10.94 -11.50 -2.59
N LEU A 16 10.44 -10.81 -3.61
CA LEU A 16 11.05 -9.59 -4.17
C LEU A 16 10.44 -8.30 -3.60
N ILE A 17 9.47 -8.42 -2.69
CA ILE A 17 8.75 -7.29 -2.11
C ILE A 17 9.29 -6.98 -0.71
N LEU A 18 9.47 -5.68 -0.44
CA LEU A 18 9.79 -5.14 0.88
C LEU A 18 8.74 -4.08 1.25
N HIS A 19 8.21 -4.17 2.47
CA HIS A 19 7.44 -3.07 3.05
C HIS A 19 8.41 -1.99 3.52
N GLY A 20 8.44 -0.84 2.82
CA GLY A 20 9.45 0.19 3.01
C GLY A 20 9.06 1.20 4.09
N GLU A 21 7.94 1.89 3.88
CA GLU A 21 7.46 2.95 4.77
C GLU A 21 5.97 2.79 5.07
N GLN A 22 5.58 3.23 6.26
CA GLN A 22 4.18 3.35 6.66
C GLN A 22 3.97 4.61 7.49
N HIS A 23 2.97 5.40 7.12
CA HIS A 23 2.50 6.55 7.87
C HIS A 23 0.99 6.45 8.11
N PHE A 24 0.55 7.01 9.24
CA PHE A 24 -0.86 7.13 9.59
C PHE A 24 -1.15 8.51 10.18
N GLU A 25 -2.22 9.13 9.67
CA GLU A 25 -2.84 10.31 10.23
C GLU A 25 -4.17 9.90 10.87
N TYR A 26 -4.36 10.17 12.15
CA TYR A 26 -5.58 9.80 12.90
C TYR A 26 -6.48 11.02 13.10
N TYR A 27 -7.76 10.85 12.80
CA TYR A 27 -8.78 11.90 12.93
C TYR A 27 -9.81 11.59 14.03
N ALA A 28 -9.98 10.31 14.40
CA ALA A 28 -10.81 9.88 15.51
C ALA A 28 -10.33 8.51 16.05
N PRO A 29 -10.63 8.18 17.31
CA PRO A 29 -10.38 6.84 17.85
C PRO A 29 -11.18 5.77 17.09
N VAL A 30 -10.58 4.59 16.94
CA VAL A 30 -11.25 3.35 16.54
C VAL A 30 -11.24 2.42 17.76
N VAL A 31 -12.40 1.88 18.13
CA VAL A 31 -12.53 1.06 19.34
C VAL A 31 -13.00 -0.36 19.00
N VAL A 32 -12.88 -1.26 19.98
CA VAL A 32 -13.34 -2.65 19.84
C VAL A 32 -14.83 -2.67 19.47
N GLY A 33 -15.16 -3.39 18.41
CA GLY A 33 -16.53 -3.51 17.89
C GLY A 33 -16.83 -2.61 16.68
N ASP A 34 -16.00 -1.60 16.40
CA ASP A 34 -16.15 -0.79 15.19
C ASP A 34 -15.92 -1.62 13.93
N LYS A 35 -16.68 -1.30 12.88
CA LYS A 35 -16.44 -1.82 11.54
C LYS A 35 -15.81 -0.74 10.70
N VAL A 36 -14.52 -0.89 10.42
CA VAL A 36 -13.78 0.06 9.60
C VAL A 36 -13.69 -0.45 8.16
N THR A 37 -14.12 0.38 7.21
CA THR A 37 -13.94 0.15 5.79
C THR A 37 -12.65 0.85 5.33
N CYS A 38 -11.71 0.06 4.83
CA CYS A 38 -10.44 0.56 4.27
C CYS A 38 -10.52 0.56 2.73
N GLN A 39 -10.25 1.70 2.11
CA GLN A 39 -10.16 1.83 0.65
C GLN A 39 -8.78 2.33 0.29
N GLU A 40 -8.07 1.57 -0.55
CA GLU A 40 -6.69 1.85 -0.93
C GLU A 40 -6.58 2.13 -2.43
N LYS A 41 -5.66 3.02 -2.80
CA LYS A 41 -5.29 3.33 -4.20
C LYS A 41 -3.78 3.47 -4.33
N VAL A 42 -3.23 3.07 -5.47
CA VAL A 42 -1.87 3.45 -5.87
C VAL A 42 -1.91 4.89 -6.35
N VAL A 43 -1.04 5.74 -5.81
CA VAL A 43 -0.99 7.17 -6.15
C VAL A 43 0.25 7.56 -6.91
N ASP A 44 1.31 6.76 -6.85
CA ASP A 44 2.55 6.99 -7.57
C ASP A 44 3.35 5.70 -7.72
N ILE A 45 4.14 5.61 -8.79
CA ILE A 45 5.12 4.55 -9.03
C ILE A 45 6.36 5.18 -9.64
N TYR A 46 7.50 5.00 -8.99
CA TYR A 46 8.79 5.47 -9.50
C TYR A 46 9.88 4.42 -9.31
N ASP A 47 11.00 4.56 -10.02
CA ASP A 47 12.14 3.67 -9.87
C ASP A 47 13.38 4.37 -9.28
N LYS A 48 14.28 3.55 -8.73
CA LYS A 48 15.64 3.95 -8.34
C LYS A 48 16.64 2.90 -8.80
N LYS A 49 17.92 3.28 -8.77
CA LYS A 49 19.05 2.44 -9.18
C LYS A 49 18.91 1.96 -10.64
N GLY A 50 18.52 2.87 -11.53
CA GLY A 50 18.39 2.59 -12.97
C GLY A 50 17.33 1.51 -13.27
N GLY A 51 16.16 1.57 -12.62
CA GLY A 51 15.10 0.59 -12.80
C GLY A 51 15.21 -0.69 -11.97
N ALA A 52 16.24 -0.84 -11.13
CA ALA A 52 16.42 -2.05 -10.31
C ALA A 52 15.48 -2.15 -9.12
N LEU A 53 14.97 -1.02 -8.63
CA LEU A 53 14.00 -0.96 -7.53
C LEU A 53 12.81 -0.12 -7.96
N TRP A 54 11.61 -0.68 -7.88
CA TRP A 54 10.36 0.06 -8.04
C TRP A 54 9.78 0.40 -6.67
N PHE A 55 9.31 1.63 -6.51
CA PHE A 55 8.66 2.13 -5.32
C PHE A 55 7.21 2.42 -5.68
N VAL A 56 6.31 1.69 -5.02
CA VAL A 56 4.87 1.75 -5.25
C VAL A 56 4.26 2.45 -4.05
N VAL A 57 3.73 3.65 -4.30
CA VAL A 57 3.15 4.49 -3.26
C VAL A 57 1.65 4.27 -3.22
N GLN A 58 1.13 4.05 -2.02
CA GLN A 58 -0.29 3.81 -1.79
C GLN A 58 -0.84 4.77 -0.75
N GLU A 59 -2.09 5.19 -0.96
CA GLU A 59 -2.89 5.91 0.02
C GLU A 59 -4.11 5.06 0.39
N MET A 60 -4.48 5.11 1.67
CA MET A 60 -5.62 4.40 2.21
C MET A 60 -6.51 5.37 3.00
N GLU A 61 -7.81 5.38 2.72
CA GLU A 61 -8.82 6.00 3.57
C GLU A 61 -9.48 4.94 4.45
N MET A 62 -9.64 5.25 5.74
CA MET A 62 -10.32 4.41 6.71
C MET A 62 -11.55 5.13 7.24
N LYS A 63 -12.73 4.54 7.04
CA LYS A 63 -14.03 5.10 7.47
C LYS A 63 -14.74 4.12 8.40
N ASP A 64 -15.36 4.63 9.47
CA ASP A 64 -16.16 3.80 10.38
C ASP A 64 -17.50 3.36 9.76
N GLN A 65 -18.30 2.64 10.53
CA GLN A 65 -19.64 2.15 10.12
C GLN A 65 -20.63 3.24 9.74
N THR A 66 -20.39 4.49 10.14
CA THR A 66 -21.22 5.66 9.79
C THR A 66 -20.70 6.40 8.56
N GLY A 67 -19.54 6.00 8.03
CA GLY A 67 -18.87 6.65 6.92
C GLY A 67 -17.95 7.81 7.34
N LYS A 68 -17.75 8.04 8.64
CA LYS A 68 -16.85 9.08 9.15
C LYS A 68 -15.40 8.66 8.92
N LEU A 69 -14.58 9.56 8.39
CA LEU A 69 -13.14 9.34 8.25
C LEU A 69 -12.49 9.29 9.64
N VAL A 70 -11.82 8.17 9.94
CA VAL A 70 -11.16 7.94 11.23
C VAL A 70 -9.64 7.98 11.12
N ALA A 71 -9.09 7.59 9.96
CA ALA A 71 -7.66 7.67 9.68
C ALA A 71 -7.39 7.71 8.17
N LYS A 72 -6.20 8.20 7.81
CA LYS A 72 -5.58 7.99 6.51
C LYS A 72 -4.26 7.26 6.69
N GLY A 73 -3.97 6.35 5.78
CA GLY A 73 -2.69 5.65 5.69
C GLY A 73 -1.95 6.05 4.43
N ARG A 74 -0.63 6.10 4.50
CA ARG A 74 0.24 6.20 3.34
C ARG A 74 1.36 5.19 3.45
N GLY A 75 1.53 4.35 2.44
CA GLY A 75 2.50 3.27 2.42
C GLY A 75 3.44 3.37 1.22
N VAL A 76 4.64 2.82 1.36
CA VAL A 76 5.57 2.60 0.25
C VAL A 76 5.99 1.14 0.24
N THR A 77 5.68 0.46 -0.86
CA THR A 77 6.11 -0.89 -1.14
C THR A 77 7.28 -0.85 -2.13
N VAL A 78 8.39 -1.49 -1.80
CA VAL A 78 9.56 -1.59 -2.70
C VAL A 78 9.56 -2.96 -3.36
N VAL A 79 9.67 -2.99 -4.68
CA VAL A 79 9.81 -4.21 -5.47
C VAL A 79 11.21 -4.25 -6.07
N ARG A 80 11.95 -5.32 -5.83
CA ARG A 80 13.18 -5.61 -6.58
C ARG A 80 12.78 -6.07 -7.97
N ASN A 81 13.14 -5.31 -8.99
CA ASN A 81 12.79 -5.62 -10.37
C ASN A 81 13.53 -6.90 -10.82
N PRO A 82 12.83 -8.00 -11.14
CA PRO A 82 13.46 -9.25 -11.57
C PRO A 82 14.16 -9.14 -12.93
N ASP A 83 13.78 -8.16 -13.77
CA ASP A 83 14.36 -7.96 -15.10
C ASP A 83 15.57 -7.03 -15.10
N ALA A 84 15.85 -6.34 -13.99
CA ALA A 84 17.00 -5.44 -13.89
C ALA A 84 18.35 -6.18 -13.94
N ALA A 85 18.39 -7.46 -13.60
CA ALA A 85 19.60 -8.30 -13.69
C ALA A 85 19.83 -8.88 -15.10
N LYS A 86 18.89 -8.68 -16.04
CA LYS A 86 18.96 -9.20 -17.41
C LYS A 86 19.53 -8.19 -18.42
N LYS A 87 19.87 -6.98 -17.99
CA LYS A 87 20.60 -5.97 -18.77
C LYS A 87 22.07 -5.98 -18.37
#